data_AF-A0A2J0HQ57-F1
#
_entry.id   AF-A0A2J0HQ57-F1
#
_cell.length_a   1.000
_cell.length_b   1.000
_cell.length_c   1.000
_cell.angle_alpha   90.00
_cell.angle_beta   90.00
_cell.angle_gamma   90.00
#
_symmetry.space_group_name_H-M   'P 1'
#
loop_
_entity.id
_entity.type
_entity.pdbx_description
1 polymer ?
#
loop_
_entity_poly.entity_id
_entity_poly.type
_entity_poly.pdbx_seq_one_letter_code
_entity_poly.pdbx_strand_id
1 'polypeptide(L)'
;MDKESPLQTDPYFASPLCQSKANRREFPANKVLWAVFFLLIAGSVAFTYYRIMVKKDYLISSQVDCDPYAEKCFIWNCDPESTVEGEACTGEMETDVWYYKIVKRNASRIPLCDPETDEECQPFLCDPEEPECGETLCDEETAAEGEICTDPEEYALNNPMEEEELECDPEVDEECEAVECDPETDEECEAAECDPEVDAECPAEEAVEETEGTTENTTEDAAEEGLGTEE
;
A
#
# COMPACT_ATOMS: atom_id res chain seq x y z
N MET A 1 34.72 6.05 -70.31
CA MET A 1 35.18 6.48 -68.96
C MET A 1 34.80 5.36 -67.99
N ASP A 2 35.28 4.13 -68.14
CA ASP A 2 36.67 3.63 -68.06
C ASP A 2 37.38 4.03 -66.78
N LYS A 3 37.36 3.12 -65.79
CA LYS A 3 38.56 2.47 -65.27
C LYS A 3 38.20 1.39 -64.25
N GLU A 4 38.19 0.15 -64.73
CA GLU A 4 38.59 -1.01 -63.95
C GLU A 4 40.03 -0.84 -63.46
N SER A 5 40.36 -1.33 -62.27
CA SER A 5 41.75 -1.60 -61.88
C SER A 5 41.83 -2.79 -60.92
N PRO A 6 42.93 -3.57 -60.99
CA PRO A 6 42.93 -4.99 -60.71
C PRO A 6 43.72 -5.39 -59.45
N LEU A 7 43.45 -6.62 -59.00
CA LEU A 7 44.34 -7.60 -58.36
C LEU A 7 45.58 -7.09 -57.61
N GLN A 8 45.61 -7.33 -56.30
CA GLN A 8 46.85 -7.68 -55.63
C GLN A 8 46.61 -8.79 -54.60
N THR A 9 46.97 -10.00 -55.02
CA THR A 9 47.12 -11.19 -54.18
C THR A 9 48.52 -11.18 -53.61
N ASP A 10 48.66 -11.00 -52.30
CA ASP A 10 49.93 -11.28 -51.63
C ASP A 10 49.94 -12.72 -51.10
N PRO A 11 50.99 -13.49 -51.42
CA PRO A 11 51.12 -14.87 -50.97
C PRO A 11 52.14 -14.98 -49.82
N TYR A 12 52.04 -16.07 -49.07
CA TYR A 12 53.07 -16.62 -48.17
C TYR A 12 53.47 -15.79 -46.94
N PHE A 13 52.82 -16.09 -45.81
CA PHE A 13 53.55 -16.23 -44.55
C PHE A 13 53.12 -17.52 -43.84
N ALA A 14 53.62 -18.65 -44.37
CA ALA A 14 53.54 -19.94 -43.71
C ALA A 14 54.51 -19.96 -42.53
N SER A 15 54.02 -19.59 -41.34
CA SER A 15 54.72 -19.90 -40.10
C SER A 15 54.45 -21.36 -39.72
N PRO A 16 55.48 -22.18 -39.50
CA PRO A 16 55.31 -23.57 -39.09
C PRO A 16 54.74 -23.60 -37.68
N LEU A 17 53.48 -24.05 -37.62
CA LEU A 17 52.76 -24.41 -36.42
C LEU A 17 53.64 -25.27 -35.50
N CYS A 18 54.06 -24.69 -34.38
CA CYS A 18 54.57 -25.44 -33.25
C CYS A 18 53.40 -26.26 -32.70
N GLN A 19 53.28 -27.50 -33.19
CA GLN A 19 52.33 -28.48 -32.67
C GLN A 19 52.81 -28.94 -31.30
N SER A 20 52.57 -28.11 -30.28
CA SER A 20 52.56 -28.60 -28.92
C SER A 20 51.45 -29.64 -28.82
N LYS A 21 51.83 -30.88 -28.54
CA LYS A 21 50.91 -31.97 -28.19
C LYS A 21 50.28 -31.63 -26.84
N ALA A 22 49.39 -30.66 -26.84
CA ALA A 22 48.48 -30.43 -25.74
C ALA A 22 47.59 -31.67 -25.66
N ASN A 23 47.73 -32.38 -24.55
CA ASN A 23 46.98 -33.58 -24.20
C ASN A 23 45.49 -33.22 -24.16
N ARG A 24 44.85 -33.27 -25.33
CA ARG A 24 43.47 -32.87 -25.56
C ARG A 24 42.63 -33.98 -24.96
N ARG A 25 42.27 -33.84 -23.68
CA ARG A 25 41.27 -34.70 -23.04
C ARG A 25 40.04 -34.64 -23.93
N GLU A 26 39.79 -35.72 -24.68
CA GLU A 26 38.60 -35.93 -25.49
C GLU A 26 37.41 -36.12 -24.55
N PHE A 27 37.04 -35.06 -23.83
CA PHE A 27 35.68 -34.98 -23.35
C PHE A 27 34.80 -34.96 -24.60
N PRO A 28 33.83 -35.88 -24.74
CA PRO A 28 32.95 -35.88 -25.89
C PRO A 28 32.26 -34.52 -25.92
N ALA A 29 32.68 -33.64 -26.83
CA ALA A 29 32.39 -32.21 -26.80
C ALA A 29 30.88 -31.92 -26.69
N ASN A 30 30.06 -32.80 -27.25
CA ASN A 30 28.61 -32.77 -27.13
C ASN A 30 28.13 -32.86 -25.66
N LYS A 31 28.65 -33.80 -24.85
CA LYS A 31 28.16 -34.03 -23.47
C LYS A 31 28.53 -32.89 -22.51
N VAL A 32 29.70 -32.29 -22.68
CA VAL A 32 30.13 -31.15 -21.84
C VAL A 32 29.29 -29.92 -22.17
N LEU A 33 29.03 -29.65 -23.46
CA LEU A 33 28.16 -28.55 -23.86
C LEU A 33 26.74 -28.73 -23.31
N TRP A 34 26.16 -29.93 -23.40
CA TRP A 34 24.86 -30.21 -22.79
C TRP A 34 24.87 -30.06 -21.26
N ALA A 35 25.91 -30.53 -20.58
CA ALA A 35 26.01 -30.38 -19.12
C ALA A 35 26.08 -28.91 -18.70
N VAL A 36 26.88 -28.10 -19.40
CA VAL A 36 26.96 -26.65 -19.14
C VAL A 36 25.62 -25.98 -19.46
N PHE A 37 24.98 -26.32 -20.57
CA PHE A 37 23.66 -25.79 -20.94
C PHE A 37 22.60 -26.05 -19.87
N PHE A 38 22.48 -27.29 -19.40
CA PHE A 38 21.53 -27.62 -18.33
C PHE A 38 21.89 -26.97 -17.00
N LEU A 39 23.19 -26.84 -16.68
CA LEU A 39 23.62 -26.15 -15.47
C LEU A 39 23.26 -24.66 -15.52
N LEU A 40 23.40 -24.00 -16.68
CA LEU A 40 23.00 -22.61 -16.85
C LEU A 40 21.48 -22.43 -16.71
N ILE A 41 20.68 -23.32 -17.30
CA ILE A 41 19.22 -23.30 -17.15
C ILE A 41 18.83 -23.53 -15.69
N ALA A 42 19.35 -24.59 -15.06
CA ALA A 42 19.06 -24.90 -13.67
C ALA A 42 19.51 -23.78 -12.72
N GLY A 43 20.68 -23.18 -12.97
CA GLY A 43 21.18 -22.03 -12.22
C GLY A 43 20.29 -20.79 -12.37
N SER A 44 19.81 -20.51 -13.58
CA SER A 44 18.86 -19.42 -13.84
C SER A 44 17.54 -19.63 -13.10
N VAL A 45 16.94 -20.82 -13.21
CA VAL A 45 15.68 -21.16 -12.52
C VAL A 45 15.87 -21.12 -11.00
N ALA A 46 16.97 -21.68 -10.47
CA ALA A 46 17.25 -21.67 -9.04
C ALA A 46 17.47 -20.24 -8.50
N PHE A 47 18.13 -19.37 -9.27
CA PHE A 47 18.33 -17.98 -8.89
C PHE A 47 17.01 -17.21 -8.84
N THR A 48 16.16 -17.36 -9.86
CA THR A 48 14.82 -16.75 -9.88
C THR A 48 13.93 -17.29 -8.75
N TYR A 49 13.94 -18.60 -8.53
CA TYR A 49 13.21 -19.24 -7.42
C TYR A 49 13.66 -18.69 -6.07
N TYR A 50 14.97 -18.56 -5.86
CA TYR A 50 15.51 -17.98 -4.63
C TYR A 50 15.06 -16.52 -4.43
N ARG A 51 15.06 -15.70 -5.49
CA ARG A 51 14.61 -14.30 -5.40
C ARG A 51 13.11 -14.20 -5.04
N ILE A 52 12.26 -14.97 -5.69
CA ILE A 52 10.81 -14.88 -5.51
C ILE A 52 10.38 -15.58 -4.21
N MET A 53 10.77 -16.85 -4.01
CA MET A 53 10.21 -17.65 -2.92
C MET A 53 10.93 -17.44 -1.58
N VAL A 54 12.24 -17.19 -1.61
CA VAL A 54 13.04 -17.07 -0.37
C VAL A 54 13.22 -15.62 0.03
N LYS A 55 13.65 -14.76 -0.90
CA LYS A 55 13.81 -13.33 -0.62
C LYS A 55 12.50 -12.55 -0.63
N LYS A 56 11.42 -13.10 -1.24
CA LYS A 56 10.12 -12.43 -1.38
C LYS A 56 10.24 -11.01 -1.94
N ASP A 57 11.15 -10.84 -2.90
CA ASP A 57 11.48 -9.53 -3.46
C ASP A 57 10.53 -9.20 -4.63
N TYR A 58 9.27 -8.98 -4.28
CA TYR A 58 8.19 -8.57 -5.17
C TYR A 58 7.16 -7.73 -4.40
N LEU A 59 6.51 -6.81 -5.11
CA LEU A 59 5.42 -6.00 -4.56
C LEU A 59 4.11 -6.78 -4.65
N ILE A 60 3.36 -6.79 -3.55
CA ILE A 60 2.00 -7.31 -3.48
C ILE A 60 1.07 -6.11 -3.45
N SER A 61 -0.01 -6.18 -4.24
CA SER A 61 -1.13 -5.26 -4.17
C SER A 61 -2.32 -6.02 -3.62
N SER A 62 -2.87 -5.56 -2.51
CA SER A 62 -3.99 -6.21 -1.83
C SER A 62 -5.10 -5.20 -1.60
N GLN A 63 -6.35 -5.67 -1.72
CA GLN A 63 -7.52 -4.91 -1.28
C GLN A 63 -7.67 -5.15 0.21
N VAL A 64 -7.81 -4.08 0.98
CA VAL A 64 -8.02 -4.13 2.43
C VAL A 64 -9.23 -3.28 2.77
N ASP A 65 -9.83 -3.57 3.92
CA ASP A 65 -10.96 -2.82 4.41
C ASP A 65 -10.59 -1.34 4.58
N CYS A 66 -11.51 -0.47 4.17
CA CYS A 66 -11.36 0.96 4.20
C CYS A 66 -12.54 1.55 4.96
N ASP A 67 -12.25 2.50 5.85
CA ASP A 67 -13.28 3.16 6.66
C ASP A 67 -13.95 4.28 5.85
N PRO A 68 -15.21 4.13 5.43
CA PRO A 68 -15.89 5.13 4.63
C PRO A 68 -16.21 6.43 5.39
N TYR A 69 -16.10 6.46 6.72
CA TYR A 69 -16.26 7.69 7.51
C TYR A 69 -14.99 8.55 7.56
N ALA A 70 -13.83 7.95 7.37
CA ALA A 70 -12.54 8.62 7.50
C ALA A 70 -11.78 8.78 6.17
N GLU A 71 -11.94 7.82 5.25
CA GLU A 71 -11.12 7.69 4.05
C GLU A 71 -11.96 7.58 2.77
N LYS A 72 -11.40 8.00 1.63
CA LYS A 72 -12.03 7.82 0.32
C LYS A 72 -11.77 6.41 -0.20
N CYS A 73 -12.73 5.52 0.04
CA CYS A 73 -12.67 4.12 -0.36
C CYS A 73 -13.19 3.88 -1.79
N PHE A 74 -12.72 2.80 -2.40
CA PHE A 74 -13.32 2.21 -3.58
C PHE A 74 -14.59 1.45 -3.16
N ILE A 75 -15.66 1.61 -3.93
CA ILE A 75 -16.92 0.93 -3.69
C ILE A 75 -17.02 -0.27 -4.63
N TRP A 76 -17.13 -1.46 -4.06
CA TRP A 76 -17.51 -2.66 -4.79
C TRP A 76 -18.96 -3.00 -4.49
N ASN A 77 -19.76 -3.20 -5.55
CA ASN A 77 -21.16 -3.62 -5.45
C ASN A 77 -21.29 -5.04 -6.00
N CYS A 78 -22.12 -5.85 -5.34
CA CYS A 78 -22.47 -7.19 -5.84
C CYS A 78 -23.15 -7.11 -7.22
N ASP A 79 -23.03 -8.19 -7.99
CA ASP A 79 -23.74 -8.33 -9.27
C ASP A 79 -25.08 -9.06 -9.03
N PRO A 80 -26.23 -8.39 -9.27
CA PRO A 80 -27.54 -9.01 -9.07
C PRO A 80 -27.83 -10.17 -10.03
N GLU A 81 -27.08 -10.30 -11.13
CA GLU A 81 -27.22 -11.42 -12.07
C GLU A 81 -26.29 -12.59 -11.73
N SER A 82 -25.31 -12.40 -10.85
CA SER A 82 -24.39 -13.46 -10.45
C SER A 82 -25.08 -14.48 -9.55
N THR A 83 -24.69 -15.74 -9.72
CA THR A 83 -25.15 -16.88 -8.88
C THR A 83 -23.98 -17.50 -8.12
N VAL A 84 -22.81 -16.85 -8.15
CA VAL A 84 -21.60 -17.29 -7.46
C VAL A 84 -21.60 -16.72 -6.05
N GLU A 85 -21.41 -17.61 -5.06
CA GLU A 85 -21.26 -17.22 -3.66
C GLU A 85 -20.11 -16.20 -3.52
N GLY A 86 -20.41 -15.04 -2.92
CA GLY A 86 -19.47 -13.91 -2.79
C GLY A 86 -19.58 -12.84 -3.88
N GLU A 87 -20.33 -13.09 -4.95
CA GLU A 87 -20.64 -12.10 -6.00
C GLU A 87 -22.14 -11.85 -6.16
N ALA A 88 -22.97 -12.82 -5.78
CA ALA A 88 -24.41 -12.69 -5.78
C ALA A 88 -24.88 -11.75 -4.66
N CYS A 89 -25.76 -10.82 -5.00
CA CYS A 89 -26.41 -9.97 -4.02
C CYS A 89 -27.34 -10.78 -3.11
N THR A 90 -27.30 -10.49 -1.81
CA THR A 90 -28.20 -11.04 -0.79
C THR A 90 -29.53 -10.28 -0.74
N GLY A 91 -29.55 -9.03 -1.22
CA GLY A 91 -30.67 -8.10 -1.11
C GLY A 91 -30.61 -7.19 0.11
N GLU A 92 -29.56 -7.30 0.93
CA GLU A 92 -29.28 -6.43 2.06
C GLU A 92 -28.12 -5.48 1.72
N MET A 93 -28.39 -4.17 1.71
CA MET A 93 -27.44 -3.15 1.27
C MET A 93 -26.09 -3.17 1.99
N GLU A 94 -26.07 -3.48 3.28
CA GLU A 94 -24.83 -3.53 4.07
C GLU A 94 -23.92 -4.69 3.69
N THR A 95 -24.51 -5.79 3.20
CA THR A 95 -23.76 -6.97 2.75
C THR A 95 -23.53 -7.01 1.25
N ASP A 96 -24.20 -6.11 0.51
CA ASP A 96 -24.14 -6.01 -0.96
C ASP A 96 -23.14 -4.94 -1.42
N VAL A 97 -22.62 -4.13 -0.50
CA VAL A 97 -21.67 -3.04 -0.75
C VAL A 97 -20.44 -3.19 0.16
N TRP A 98 -19.25 -3.13 -0.42
CA TRP A 98 -17.99 -3.22 0.30
C TRP A 98 -17.10 -2.02 -0.01
N TYR A 99 -16.48 -1.48 1.04
CA TYR A 99 -15.57 -0.35 0.97
C TYR A 99 -14.13 -0.84 1.15
N TYR A 100 -13.29 -0.64 0.14
CA TYR A 100 -11.92 -1.13 0.19
C TYR A 100 -10.94 -0.07 -0.28
N LYS A 101 -9.67 -0.24 0.11
CA LYS A 101 -8.53 0.52 -0.41
C LYS A 101 -7.47 -0.44 -0.92
N ILE A 102 -6.59 0.05 -1.79
CA ILE A 102 -5.55 -0.77 -2.39
C ILE A 102 -4.23 -0.46 -1.70
N VAL A 103 -3.67 -1.43 -0.99
CA VAL A 103 -2.36 -1.32 -0.35
C VAL A 103 -1.32 -2.05 -1.17
N LYS A 104 -0.21 -1.36 -1.48
CA LYS A 104 0.97 -1.92 -2.14
C LYS A 104 2.10 -2.02 -1.12
N ARG A 105 2.66 -3.22 -0.96
CA ARG A 105 3.73 -3.48 0.01
C ARG A 105 4.71 -4.53 -0.51
N ASN A 106 5.96 -4.48 -0.02
CA ASN A 106 6.95 -5.49 -0.36
C ASN A 106 6.68 -6.81 0.41
N ALA A 107 6.57 -7.92 -0.32
CA ALA A 107 6.25 -9.23 0.27
C ALA A 107 7.26 -9.72 1.32
N SER A 108 8.51 -9.22 1.27
CA SER A 108 9.55 -9.55 2.25
C SER A 108 9.34 -8.89 3.61
N ARG A 109 8.51 -7.84 3.68
CA ARG A 109 8.23 -7.05 4.90
C ARG A 109 6.93 -7.42 5.58
N ILE A 110 6.04 -8.13 4.90
CA ILE A 110 4.76 -8.58 5.46
C ILE A 110 5.03 -9.59 6.59
N PRO A 111 4.58 -9.32 7.82
CA PRO A 111 4.71 -10.27 8.93
C PRO A 111 3.89 -11.54 8.66
N LEU A 112 4.37 -12.67 9.18
CA LEU A 112 3.61 -13.92 9.18
C LEU A 112 2.62 -13.86 10.35
N CYS A 113 1.40 -13.41 10.09
CA CYS A 113 0.32 -13.42 11.06
C CYS A 113 -0.25 -14.83 11.21
N ASP A 114 -0.31 -15.33 12.44
CA ASP A 114 -1.03 -16.56 12.77
C ASP A 114 -2.43 -16.22 13.30
N PRO A 115 -3.52 -16.57 12.59
CA PRO A 115 -4.87 -16.22 13.01
C PRO A 115 -5.30 -16.88 14.32
N GLU A 116 -4.60 -17.92 14.79
CA GLU A 116 -4.93 -18.58 16.06
C GLU A 116 -4.28 -17.90 17.28
N THR A 117 -3.23 -17.10 17.08
CA THR A 117 -2.42 -16.56 18.18
C THR A 117 -2.21 -15.05 18.14
N ASP A 118 -2.26 -14.42 16.97
CA ASP A 118 -1.95 -13.01 16.77
C ASP A 118 -3.16 -12.25 16.20
N GLU A 119 -4.13 -11.92 17.06
CA GLU A 119 -5.33 -11.14 16.67
C GLU A 119 -5.01 -9.69 16.31
N GLU A 120 -3.93 -9.12 16.85
CA GLU A 120 -3.51 -7.73 16.59
C GLU A 120 -2.60 -7.59 15.36
N CYS A 121 -2.38 -8.67 14.60
CA CYS A 121 -1.46 -8.62 13.47
C CYS A 121 -2.08 -7.85 12.30
N GLN A 122 -1.47 -6.71 11.95
CA GLN A 122 -1.88 -5.88 10.81
C GLN A 122 -0.87 -6.02 9.65
N PRO A 123 -1.02 -7.04 8.79
CA PRO A 123 -0.02 -7.34 7.75
C PRO A 123 0.07 -6.25 6.67
N PHE A 124 -0.96 -5.42 6.54
CA PHE A 124 -1.06 -4.39 5.51
C PHE A 124 -0.86 -2.96 6.03
N LEU A 125 -0.50 -2.79 7.31
CA LEU A 125 -0.10 -1.47 7.80
C LEU A 125 1.30 -1.13 7.27
N CYS A 126 1.44 0.00 6.58
CA CYS A 126 2.71 0.49 6.06
C CYS A 126 3.53 1.18 7.17
N ASP A 127 4.79 0.77 7.35
CA ASP A 127 5.73 1.52 8.18
C ASP A 127 6.14 2.82 7.46
N PRO A 128 6.29 3.96 8.16
CA PRO A 128 6.65 5.24 7.54
C PRO A 128 8.05 5.23 6.90
N GLU A 129 8.91 4.30 7.30
CA GLU A 129 10.26 4.12 6.76
C GLU A 129 10.35 3.01 5.70
N GLU A 130 9.24 2.34 5.34
CA GLU A 130 9.25 1.26 4.36
C GLU A 130 9.30 1.80 2.92
N PRO A 131 10.35 1.50 2.14
CA PRO A 131 10.41 1.93 0.75
C PRO A 131 9.34 1.18 -0.07
N GLU A 132 8.65 1.91 -0.94
CA GLU A 132 7.65 1.35 -1.86
C GLU A 132 6.39 0.79 -1.17
N CYS A 133 6.19 1.06 0.12
CA CYS A 133 4.89 0.86 0.75
C CYS A 133 4.00 2.07 0.45
N GLY A 134 2.76 1.82 0.01
CA GLY A 134 1.84 2.90 -0.32
C GLY A 134 0.41 2.43 -0.29
N GLU A 135 -0.45 3.31 0.20
CA GLU A 135 -1.90 3.16 0.15
C GLU A 135 -2.42 3.98 -1.03
N THR A 136 -3.27 3.35 -1.84
CA THR A 136 -3.97 4.01 -2.94
C THR A 136 -5.42 4.10 -2.51
N LEU A 137 -5.86 5.33 -2.24
CA LEU A 137 -7.25 5.69 -2.01
C LEU A 137 -7.96 5.93 -3.33
N CYS A 138 -9.29 5.94 -3.29
CA CYS A 138 -10.11 6.20 -4.45
C CYS A 138 -10.21 7.72 -4.70
N ASP A 139 -9.58 8.17 -5.77
CA ASP A 139 -9.62 9.54 -6.26
C ASP A 139 -9.82 9.53 -7.79
N GLU A 140 -10.14 10.68 -8.38
CA GLU A 140 -10.42 10.81 -9.82
C GLU A 140 -9.25 10.34 -10.71
N GLU A 141 -8.01 10.36 -10.20
CA GLU A 141 -6.82 9.93 -10.93
C GLU A 141 -6.54 8.42 -10.78
N THR A 142 -6.99 7.80 -9.68
CA THR A 142 -6.69 6.40 -9.35
C THR A 142 -7.82 5.46 -9.71
N ALA A 143 -9.07 5.97 -9.76
CA ALA A 143 -10.25 5.23 -10.16
C ALA A 143 -10.18 4.82 -11.64
N ALA A 144 -10.30 3.52 -11.91
CA ALA A 144 -10.43 3.01 -13.26
C ALA A 144 -11.82 3.29 -13.85
N GLU A 145 -11.98 3.08 -15.16
CA GLU A 145 -13.28 3.23 -15.83
C GLU A 145 -14.33 2.30 -15.20
N GLY A 146 -15.33 2.89 -14.52
CA GLY A 146 -16.42 2.16 -13.88
C GLY A 146 -16.25 1.92 -12.39
N GLU A 147 -15.13 2.35 -11.78
CA GLU A 147 -15.00 2.38 -10.33
C GLU A 147 -15.70 3.60 -9.74
N ILE A 148 -16.31 3.43 -8.57
CA ILE A 148 -17.02 4.48 -7.84
C ILE A 148 -16.28 4.70 -6.52
N CYS A 149 -15.99 5.96 -6.21
CA CYS A 149 -15.37 6.35 -4.94
C CYS A 149 -16.45 6.79 -3.95
N THR A 150 -16.23 6.49 -2.67
CA THR A 150 -17.02 7.09 -1.58
C THR A 150 -16.45 8.46 -1.21
N ASP A 151 -17.32 9.37 -0.82
CA ASP A 151 -16.98 10.63 -0.18
C ASP A 151 -17.34 10.54 1.31
N PRO A 152 -16.38 10.72 2.24
CA PRO A 152 -16.64 10.58 3.67
C PRO A 152 -17.73 11.50 4.22
N GLU A 153 -17.83 12.75 3.72
CA GLU A 153 -18.85 13.70 4.19
C GLU A 153 -20.24 13.29 3.70
N GLU A 154 -20.36 12.87 2.44
CA GLU A 154 -21.61 12.32 1.89
C GLU A 154 -22.02 11.02 2.59
N TYR A 155 -21.04 10.15 2.86
CA TYR A 155 -21.29 8.88 3.54
C TYR A 155 -21.80 9.09 4.96
N ALA A 156 -21.16 9.97 5.74
CA ALA A 156 -21.59 10.29 7.11
C ALA A 156 -22.97 10.95 7.17
N LEU A 157 -23.35 11.72 6.15
CA LEU A 157 -24.68 12.35 6.07
C LEU A 157 -25.79 11.33 5.74
N ASN A 158 -25.49 10.34 4.90
CA ASN A 158 -26.44 9.30 4.51
C ASN A 158 -26.51 8.16 5.52
N ASN A 159 -25.46 7.97 6.31
CA ASN A 159 -25.34 6.96 7.36
C ASN A 159 -24.95 7.69 8.66
N PRO A 160 -25.89 8.43 9.28
CA PRO A 160 -25.60 9.02 10.58
C PRO A 160 -25.23 7.88 11.52
N MET A 161 -24.11 8.00 12.24
CA MET A 161 -23.81 7.07 13.33
C MET A 161 -25.03 7.08 14.25
N GLU A 162 -25.74 5.95 14.34
CA GLU A 162 -26.68 5.78 15.42
C GLU A 162 -25.83 5.90 16.67
N GLU A 163 -25.93 7.05 17.35
CA GLU A 163 -25.52 7.14 18.74
C GLU A 163 -26.27 5.97 19.38
N GLU A 164 -25.56 4.91 19.75
CA GLU A 164 -26.10 3.89 20.63
C GLU A 164 -26.58 4.68 21.84
N GLU A 165 -27.87 5.04 21.85
CA GLU A 165 -28.57 5.39 23.06
C GLU A 165 -28.25 4.22 23.95
N LEU A 166 -27.36 4.47 24.91
CA LEU A 166 -26.95 3.54 25.91
C LEU A 166 -28.23 3.27 26.71
N GLU A 167 -29.06 2.36 26.19
CA GLU A 167 -30.25 1.84 26.86
C GLU A 167 -29.67 1.12 28.06
N CYS A 168 -29.56 1.84 29.18
CA CYS A 168 -29.27 1.26 30.46
C CYS A 168 -30.38 0.23 30.72
N ASP A 169 -30.13 -1.03 30.39
CA ASP A 169 -31.00 -2.13 30.76
C ASP A 169 -30.88 -2.28 32.29
N PRO A 170 -31.92 -1.86 33.05
CA PRO A 170 -31.87 -1.91 34.51
C PRO A 170 -31.84 -3.35 35.06
N GLU A 171 -31.95 -4.37 34.21
CA GLU A 171 -31.92 -5.78 34.62
C GLU A 171 -30.54 -6.44 34.51
N VAL A 172 -29.56 -5.84 33.82
CA VAL A 172 -28.27 -6.50 33.50
C VAL A 172 -27.04 -5.79 34.08
N ASP A 173 -27.09 -4.46 34.27
CA ASP A 173 -25.92 -3.71 34.71
C ASP A 173 -26.08 -3.13 36.13
N GLU A 174 -25.54 -3.85 37.14
CA GLU A 174 -25.44 -3.38 38.53
C GLU A 174 -24.48 -2.18 38.70
N GLU A 175 -23.74 -1.77 37.67
CA GLU A 175 -22.87 -0.58 37.73
C GLU A 175 -23.58 0.72 37.30
N CYS A 176 -24.83 0.66 36.85
CA CYS A 176 -25.69 1.83 36.68
C CYS A 176 -26.39 2.22 38.00
N GLU A 177 -25.67 2.26 39.12
CA GLU A 177 -26.16 2.96 40.30
C GLU A 177 -26.18 4.45 39.97
N ALA A 178 -27.36 4.94 39.61
CA ALA A 178 -27.70 6.34 39.82
C ALA A 178 -27.25 6.68 41.25
N VAL A 179 -26.27 7.57 41.37
CA VAL A 179 -25.82 8.11 42.65
C VAL A 179 -27.04 8.78 43.30
N GLU A 180 -27.79 8.02 44.09
CA GLU A 180 -28.85 8.55 44.93
C GLU A 180 -28.17 9.40 46.00
N CYS A 181 -28.14 10.71 45.77
CA CYS A 181 -27.81 11.68 46.79
C CYS A 181 -28.90 11.60 47.88
N ASP A 182 -28.63 10.85 48.94
CA ASP A 182 -29.46 10.81 50.14
C ASP A 182 -29.52 12.23 50.76
N PRO A 183 -30.69 12.89 50.81
CA PRO A 183 -30.81 14.24 51.34
C PRO A 183 -30.73 14.32 52.88
N GLU A 184 -30.50 13.22 53.61
CA GLU A 184 -30.37 13.25 55.08
C GLU A 184 -28.94 13.18 55.61
N THR A 185 -27.92 13.11 54.74
CA THR A 185 -26.50 13.27 55.12
C THR A 185 -25.89 14.51 54.46
N ASP A 186 -25.88 15.59 55.23
CA ASP A 186 -25.49 16.96 54.87
C ASP A 186 -23.97 17.16 54.78
N GLU A 187 -23.20 16.22 54.20
CA GLU A 187 -21.76 16.42 53.94
C GLU A 187 -21.33 15.82 52.58
N GLU A 188 -21.14 16.73 51.61
CA GLU A 188 -20.34 16.65 50.38
C GLU A 188 -20.91 15.91 49.15
N CYS A 189 -21.90 16.55 48.50
CA CYS A 189 -22.13 16.42 47.06
C CYS A 189 -21.60 17.69 46.36
N GLU A 190 -20.28 17.87 46.24
CA GLU A 190 -19.73 18.95 45.43
C GLU A 190 -19.76 18.56 43.94
N ALA A 191 -20.74 19.14 43.25
CA ALA A 191 -20.62 19.78 41.94
C ALA A 191 -19.73 19.10 40.88
N ALA A 192 -20.39 18.40 39.95
CA ALA A 192 -20.01 18.44 38.55
C ALA A 192 -21.28 18.64 37.72
N GLU A 193 -21.84 19.84 37.80
CA GLU A 193 -22.78 20.34 36.79
C GLU A 193 -21.96 20.78 35.57
N CYS A 194 -22.22 20.16 34.42
CA CYS A 194 -22.02 20.77 33.11
C CYS A 194 -22.95 20.05 32.12
N ASP A 195 -24.20 20.51 31.99
CA ASP A 195 -24.83 20.90 30.70
C ASP A 195 -26.27 21.42 30.91
N PRO A 196 -26.97 22.02 29.92
CA PRO A 196 -26.68 23.10 28.95
C PRO A 196 -27.69 24.27 29.10
N GLU A 197 -27.59 25.28 28.23
CA GLU A 197 -28.66 26.23 27.86
C GLU A 197 -28.96 27.41 28.80
N VAL A 198 -28.14 28.46 28.78
CA VAL A 198 -28.66 29.85 28.73
C VAL A 198 -27.64 30.76 28.03
N ASP A 199 -28.06 31.39 26.93
CA ASP A 199 -27.45 32.58 26.33
C ASP A 199 -27.11 33.64 27.39
N ALA A 200 -25.84 33.81 27.73
CA ALA A 200 -25.35 35.02 28.37
C ALA A 200 -23.86 35.20 28.13
N GLU A 201 -23.56 36.29 27.43
CA GLU A 201 -22.25 36.87 27.15
C GLU A 201 -21.30 36.78 28.36
N CYS A 202 -20.14 36.15 28.16
CA CYS A 202 -18.96 36.37 29.01
C CYS A 202 -17.84 37.01 28.17
N PRO A 203 -17.13 38.00 28.74
CA PRO A 203 -16.53 39.08 27.98
C PRO A 203 -15.10 38.78 27.51
N ALA A 204 -14.74 39.45 26.42
CA ALA A 204 -13.38 39.63 25.96
C ALA A 204 -12.52 40.37 27.00
N GLU A 205 -11.33 39.84 27.29
CA GLU A 205 -10.22 40.58 27.90
C GLU A 205 -8.96 40.33 27.05
N GLU A 206 -8.27 41.42 26.75
CA GLU A 206 -7.30 41.59 25.67
C GLU A 206 -5.85 41.15 26.02
N ALA A 207 -5.14 40.76 24.96
CA ALA A 207 -3.78 41.14 24.54
C ALA A 207 -2.62 41.37 25.54
N VAL A 208 -1.48 40.69 25.27
CA VAL A 208 -0.10 41.24 25.24
C VAL A 208 0.69 40.43 24.18
N GLU A 209 0.87 40.95 22.97
CA GLU A 209 2.09 41.59 22.40
C GLU A 209 3.37 40.74 22.22
N GLU A 210 3.71 40.58 20.93
CA GLU A 210 5.02 40.67 20.24
C GLU A 210 6.23 39.82 20.64
N THR A 211 6.76 39.06 19.67
CA THR A 211 8.11 39.35 19.12
C THR A 211 8.23 38.96 17.65
N GLU A 212 8.72 39.92 16.87
CA GLU A 212 9.12 39.87 15.47
C GLU A 212 10.29 38.90 15.20
N GLY A 213 10.41 38.43 13.96
CA GLY A 213 11.55 37.63 13.49
C GLY A 213 11.53 37.31 12.00
N THR A 214 11.53 38.33 11.14
CA THR A 214 11.75 38.25 9.69
C THR A 214 13.22 37.98 9.35
N THR A 215 13.49 37.08 8.37
CA THR A 215 14.47 37.19 7.25
C THR A 215 14.39 35.90 6.41
N GLU A 216 13.87 35.90 5.18
CA GLU A 216 14.56 36.19 3.90
C GLU A 216 15.76 35.30 3.57
N ASN A 217 15.58 34.38 2.60
CA ASN A 217 16.45 34.14 1.42
C ASN A 217 15.84 32.99 0.58
N THR A 218 15.30 33.23 -0.62
CA THR A 218 15.96 33.46 -1.93
C THR A 218 16.50 32.16 -2.57
N THR A 219 15.68 31.65 -3.50
CA THR A 219 15.98 31.22 -4.89
C THR A 219 17.34 30.61 -5.23
N GLU A 220 17.32 29.45 -5.91
CA GLU A 220 18.20 29.18 -7.06
C GLU A 220 17.59 28.12 -8.01
N ASP A 221 17.39 28.57 -9.25
CA ASP A 221 17.11 27.81 -10.47
C ASP A 221 18.11 26.65 -10.72
N ALA A 222 17.61 25.56 -11.33
CA ALA A 222 18.36 24.84 -12.36
C ALA A 222 17.40 24.03 -13.25
N ALA A 223 17.14 24.57 -14.44
CA ALA A 223 16.70 23.82 -15.60
C ALA A 223 17.84 22.96 -16.15
N GLU A 224 17.56 21.75 -16.64
CA GLU A 224 18.23 21.24 -17.83
C GLU A 224 17.31 20.29 -18.61
N GLU A 225 17.20 20.59 -19.90
CA GLU A 225 16.54 19.82 -20.94
C GLU A 225 17.37 18.59 -21.32
N GLY A 226 16.69 17.55 -21.80
CA GLY A 226 17.34 16.34 -22.32
C GLY A 226 16.50 15.65 -23.39
N LEU A 227 16.37 16.31 -24.54
CA LEU A 227 15.83 15.78 -25.80
C LEU A 227 16.82 14.73 -26.37
N GLY A 228 16.35 13.53 -26.70
CA GLY A 228 17.16 12.49 -27.33
C GLY A 228 16.34 11.54 -28.20
N THR A 229 16.26 11.86 -29.48
CA THR A 229 15.90 10.99 -30.62
C THR A 229 17.09 10.11 -31.05
N GLU A 230 16.83 9.15 -31.97
CA GLU A 230 17.77 8.19 -32.66
C GLU A 230 17.77 6.79 -31.99
N GLU A 231 17.51 5.64 -32.63
CA GLU A 231 17.33 5.15 -34.02
C GLU A 231 16.28 4.02 -34.05
#